data_AF-A0AAJ7SI03-F1
#
_entry.id   AF-A0AAJ7SI03-F1
#
_cell.length_a   1.000
_cell.length_b   1.000
_cell.length_c   1.000
_cell.angle_alpha   90.00
_cell.angle_beta   90.00
_cell.angle_gamma   90.00
#
_symmetry.space_group_name_H-M   'P 1'
#
loop_
_entity.id
_entity.type
_entity.pdbx_description
1 polymer ?
#
loop_
_entity_poly.entity_id
_entity_poly.type
_entity_poly.pdbx_seq_one_letter_code
_entity_poly.pdbx_strand_id
1 'polypeptide(L)'
;MNTKAHNYILELDGFKRKNKQRKFWFKRVSKRETRALVVMRKELSTLMKTTKRIRVTRFPQDHYCCEEISLVIYDFLRKIESRTLSYEHVRENLENVFYIQDYFETSVPHSATYMALMIAELLTIVEEVANLLEEAAGANLTRWSWVRQELKVRDKVEPLDPQNMIPLMKNFQQEKLLGAGGFGAVYKAIFGKTVCCTVKLVPISKFKQEKHACVDKVTASVICHPFVVKYYSTFTTAQAYVTVMEYIRGVDLHKVVKAEGGLDEASSRLILFQLGEAILHMHSRGFIHRDVKPSNMMIMPGCRIKLIDFDTVKISLANFVQRMSQFYFERSAHEFRDKETAGTVPFLAPEVLRAHPYGRAIDWWAAGVTAFNVVFARVPFRGEKKSKEFKDLVANAPIPYPGERPISPEMRQFMEDCLVRKASHRICSTNEREFRDHPLFVELDFAGLYAGTHHHELESITAELEFVDDRWSPPGVKAKEDQRVTIEVNELTDTENQCALFTYVSPAFQNCIRKAGRRGGLSQRDRDALETDPGESPFDAVALDPGYRFEKYTLEQNTRRNLRQRRRRRRE
;
A
#
# COMPACT_ATOMS: atom_id res chain seq x y z
N MET A 1 -17.62 -29.39 16.15
CA MET A 1 -18.70 -28.40 16.23
C MET A 1 -18.28 -27.22 17.13
N ASN A 2 -18.27 -26.01 16.57
CA ASN A 2 -18.62 -24.71 17.18
C ASN A 2 -17.73 -23.94 18.19
N THR A 3 -16.41 -24.08 18.21
CA THR A 3 -15.52 -23.10 18.89
C THR A 3 -15.39 -21.77 18.14
N LYS A 4 -15.38 -21.78 16.79
CA LYS A 4 -15.29 -20.55 15.97
C LYS A 4 -16.51 -19.63 16.12
N ALA A 5 -17.74 -20.17 16.24
CA ALA A 5 -18.94 -19.35 16.43
C ALA A 5 -19.03 -18.71 17.83
N HIS A 6 -18.50 -19.38 18.87
CA HIS A 6 -18.51 -18.87 20.23
C HIS A 6 -17.57 -17.67 20.40
N ASN A 7 -16.37 -17.73 19.82
CA ASN A 7 -15.42 -16.60 19.81
C ASN A 7 -15.96 -15.41 19.00
N TYR A 8 -16.63 -15.67 17.88
CA TYR A 8 -17.23 -14.62 17.05
C TYR A 8 -18.36 -13.85 17.76
N ILE A 9 -19.18 -14.53 18.56
CA ILE A 9 -20.20 -13.86 19.38
C ILE A 9 -19.55 -13.00 20.48
N LEU A 10 -18.51 -13.51 21.14
CA LEU A 10 -17.78 -12.77 22.17
C LEU A 10 -17.07 -11.52 21.60
N GLU A 11 -16.49 -11.61 20.41
CA GLU A 11 -15.89 -10.47 19.72
C GLU A 11 -16.92 -9.45 19.23
N LEU A 12 -18.04 -9.91 18.66
CA LEU A 12 -19.14 -9.02 18.28
C LEU A 12 -19.74 -8.30 19.50
N ASP A 13 -19.90 -9.00 20.62
CA ASP A 13 -20.42 -8.41 21.84
C ASP A 13 -19.41 -7.46 22.48
N GLY A 14 -18.11 -7.81 22.44
CA GLY A 14 -17.02 -6.90 22.79
C GLY A 14 -17.01 -5.63 21.94
N PHE A 15 -17.15 -5.76 20.62
CA PHE A 15 -17.22 -4.65 19.68
C PHE A 15 -18.48 -3.80 19.90
N LYS A 16 -19.65 -4.42 20.09
CA LYS A 16 -20.90 -3.72 20.41
C LYS A 16 -20.78 -2.97 21.74
N ARG A 17 -20.17 -3.57 22.77
CA ARG A 17 -19.90 -2.93 24.07
C ARG A 17 -18.97 -1.72 23.91
N LYS A 18 -17.83 -1.89 23.23
CA LYS A 18 -16.90 -0.80 22.91
C LYS A 18 -17.60 0.33 22.14
N ASN A 19 -18.38 0.00 21.12
CA ASN A 19 -19.10 1.00 20.32
C ASN A 19 -20.18 1.74 21.13
N LYS A 20 -20.91 1.04 22.00
CA LYS A 20 -21.84 1.66 22.96
C LYS A 20 -21.12 2.63 23.89
N GLN A 21 -19.95 2.24 24.41
CA GLN A 21 -19.14 3.07 25.28
C GLN A 21 -18.61 4.32 24.57
N ARG A 22 -18.14 4.19 23.32
CA ARG A 22 -17.71 5.32 22.48
C ARG A 22 -18.85 6.30 22.21
N LYS A 23 -20.05 5.80 21.87
CA LYS A 23 -21.26 6.63 21.73
C LYS A 23 -21.62 7.34 23.03
N PHE A 24 -21.43 6.68 24.17
CA PHE A 24 -21.66 7.28 25.47
C PHE A 24 -20.68 8.42 25.76
N TRP A 25 -19.37 8.21 25.57
CA TRP A 25 -18.36 9.27 25.71
C TRP A 25 -18.65 10.46 24.80
N PHE A 26 -18.94 10.20 23.52
CA PHE A 26 -19.30 11.25 22.56
C PHE A 26 -20.57 12.00 22.99
N LYS A 27 -21.59 11.31 23.51
CA LYS A 27 -22.81 11.95 24.04
C LYS A 27 -22.52 12.83 25.25
N ARG A 28 -21.59 12.45 26.14
CA ARG A 28 -21.17 13.29 27.27
C ARG A 28 -20.51 14.58 26.79
N VAL A 29 -19.55 14.48 25.89
CA VAL A 29 -18.87 15.64 25.28
C VAL A 29 -19.89 16.51 24.53
N SER A 30 -20.73 15.92 23.69
CA SER A 30 -21.73 16.67 22.93
C SER A 30 -22.74 17.43 23.80
N LYS A 31 -23.08 16.92 24.98
CA LYS A 31 -23.97 17.64 25.93
C LYS A 31 -23.25 18.77 26.67
N ARG A 32 -21.97 18.60 26.97
CA ARG A 32 -21.18 19.53 27.77
C ARG A 32 -20.56 20.64 26.92
N GLU A 33 -20.11 20.31 25.71
CA GLU A 33 -19.23 21.15 24.89
C GLU A 33 -19.63 21.14 23.40
N THR A 34 -20.92 21.28 23.08
CA THR A 34 -21.43 21.22 21.68
C THR A 34 -20.71 22.18 20.74
N ARG A 35 -20.29 23.37 21.22
CA ARG A 35 -19.59 24.38 20.42
C ARG A 35 -18.25 23.85 19.88
N ALA A 36 -17.45 23.17 20.70
CA ALA A 36 -16.14 22.65 20.30
C ALA A 36 -16.25 21.63 19.17
N LEU A 37 -17.19 20.69 19.26
CA LEU A 37 -17.44 19.69 18.21
C LEU A 37 -17.94 20.32 16.90
N VAL A 38 -18.78 21.36 17.00
CA VAL A 38 -19.28 22.09 15.81
C VAL A 38 -18.13 22.84 15.13
N VAL A 39 -17.28 23.51 15.91
CA VAL A 39 -16.10 24.22 15.41
C VAL A 39 -15.13 23.23 14.76
N MET A 40 -14.73 22.16 15.45
CA MET A 40 -13.86 21.12 14.92
C MET A 40 -14.39 20.57 13.60
N ARG A 41 -15.69 20.21 13.52
CA ARG A 41 -16.29 19.71 12.27
C ARG A 41 -16.19 20.73 11.14
N LYS A 42 -16.46 22.01 11.41
CA LYS A 42 -16.42 23.08 10.41
C LYS A 42 -15.00 23.32 9.91
N GLU A 43 -14.03 23.39 10.82
CA GLU A 43 -12.62 23.62 10.49
C GLU A 43 -12.00 22.43 9.76
N LEU A 44 -12.25 21.20 10.21
CA LEU A 44 -11.84 19.99 9.49
C LEU A 44 -12.43 19.94 8.08
N SER A 45 -13.71 20.32 7.91
CA SER A 45 -14.34 20.37 6.59
C SER A 45 -13.71 21.44 5.68
N THR A 46 -13.18 22.51 6.27
CA THR A 46 -12.48 23.58 5.55
C THR A 46 -11.09 23.13 5.15
N LEU A 47 -10.33 22.56 6.09
CA LEU A 47 -9.00 21.99 5.85
C LEU A 47 -9.05 20.92 4.76
N MET A 48 -9.99 19.97 4.84
CA MET A 48 -10.22 18.93 3.84
C MET A 48 -10.31 19.46 2.40
N LYS A 49 -11.03 20.58 2.19
CA LYS A 49 -11.18 21.19 0.85
C LYS A 49 -9.85 21.69 0.30
N THR A 50 -8.95 22.14 1.18
CA THR A 50 -7.64 22.65 0.78
C THR A 50 -6.61 21.53 0.57
N THR A 51 -6.65 20.47 1.39
CA THR A 51 -5.68 19.37 1.37
C THR A 51 -5.90 18.41 0.20
N LYS A 52 -7.17 18.05 -0.10
CA LYS A 52 -7.55 17.07 -1.14
C LYS A 52 -7.25 17.50 -2.59
N ARG A 53 -6.86 18.76 -2.80
CA ARG A 53 -6.56 19.25 -4.15
C ARG A 53 -5.24 18.66 -4.63
N ILE A 54 -5.27 17.94 -5.75
CA ILE A 54 -4.07 17.51 -6.46
C ILE A 54 -3.33 18.76 -6.94
N ARG A 55 -2.02 18.79 -6.68
CA ARG A 55 -1.12 19.87 -7.09
C ARG A 55 0.08 19.24 -7.78
N VAL A 56 0.21 19.46 -9.08
CA VAL A 56 1.33 19.00 -9.90
C VAL A 56 2.70 19.50 -9.44
N THR A 57 2.72 20.58 -8.66
CA THR A 57 3.94 21.16 -8.08
C THR A 57 4.45 20.42 -6.83
N ARG A 58 3.71 19.46 -6.29
CA ARG A 58 4.14 18.64 -5.14
C ARG A 58 4.94 17.44 -5.61
N PHE A 59 5.95 17.01 -4.85
CA PHE A 59 6.56 15.70 -5.08
C PHE A 59 5.61 14.56 -4.67
N PRO A 60 5.83 13.33 -5.17
CA PRO A 60 4.97 12.18 -4.85
C PRO A 60 4.84 11.91 -3.35
N GLN A 61 5.94 12.01 -2.58
CA GLN A 61 5.92 11.86 -1.13
C GLN A 61 5.13 12.98 -0.42
N ASP A 62 5.24 14.24 -0.87
CA ASP A 62 4.46 15.34 -0.29
C ASP A 62 2.96 15.16 -0.56
N HIS A 63 2.64 14.66 -1.75
CA HIS A 63 1.28 14.30 -2.10
C HIS A 63 0.75 13.16 -1.22
N TYR A 64 1.56 12.13 -0.98
CA TYR A 64 1.23 11.07 -0.02
C TYR A 64 0.96 11.62 1.39
N CYS A 65 1.83 12.49 1.93
CA CYS A 65 1.60 13.13 3.23
C CYS A 65 0.26 13.89 3.28
N CYS A 66 -0.09 14.59 2.20
CA CYS A 66 -1.36 15.29 2.06
C CYS A 66 -2.57 14.34 2.03
N GLU A 67 -2.47 13.23 1.30
CA GLU A 67 -3.52 12.22 1.23
C GLU A 67 -3.72 11.55 2.59
N GLU A 68 -2.65 11.19 3.30
CA GLU A 68 -2.73 10.60 4.64
C GLU A 68 -3.43 11.54 5.64
N ILE A 69 -3.05 12.82 5.66
CA ILE A 69 -3.73 13.83 6.49
C ILE A 69 -5.19 13.99 6.08
N SER A 70 -5.46 14.02 4.77
CA SER A 70 -6.84 14.09 4.26
C SER A 70 -7.66 12.89 4.71
N LEU A 71 -7.10 11.68 4.67
CA LEU A 71 -7.78 10.47 5.10
C LEU A 71 -8.04 10.46 6.61
N VAL A 72 -7.12 10.98 7.43
CA VAL A 72 -7.34 11.16 8.88
C VAL A 72 -8.49 12.13 9.13
N ILE A 73 -8.49 13.29 8.45
CA ILE A 73 -9.57 14.27 8.56
C ILE A 73 -10.91 13.65 8.12
N TYR A 74 -10.91 12.89 7.02
CA TYR A 74 -12.09 12.18 6.54
C TYR A 74 -12.62 11.21 7.59
N ASP A 75 -11.75 10.39 8.20
CA ASP A 75 -12.14 9.44 9.25
C ASP A 75 -12.71 10.16 10.48
N PHE A 76 -12.10 11.26 10.92
CA PHE A 76 -12.63 12.09 12.01
C PHE A 76 -14.02 12.64 11.68
N LEU A 77 -14.21 13.25 10.52
CA LEU A 77 -15.51 13.75 10.07
C LEU A 77 -16.56 12.64 10.05
N ARG A 78 -16.19 11.45 9.57
CA ARG A 78 -17.07 10.27 9.50
C ARG A 78 -17.45 9.80 10.90
N LYS A 79 -16.50 9.72 11.83
CA LYS A 79 -16.72 9.27 13.22
C LYS A 79 -17.50 10.31 14.03
N ILE A 80 -17.38 11.60 13.72
CA ILE A 80 -18.24 12.68 14.26
C ILE A 80 -19.68 12.49 13.76
N GLU A 81 -19.88 12.27 12.46
CA GLU A 81 -21.19 12.04 11.86
C GLU A 81 -21.89 10.81 12.46
N SER A 82 -21.18 9.70 12.61
CA SER A 82 -21.72 8.48 13.24
C SER A 82 -21.78 8.54 14.78
N ARG A 83 -21.30 9.62 15.40
CA ARG A 83 -21.21 9.80 16.87
C ARG A 83 -20.40 8.71 17.57
N THR A 84 -19.34 8.25 16.94
CA THR A 84 -18.47 7.17 17.43
C THR A 84 -17.01 7.58 17.60
N LEU A 85 -16.69 8.87 17.42
CA LEU A 85 -15.34 9.39 17.67
C LEU A 85 -15.00 9.19 19.16
N SER A 86 -13.83 8.60 19.43
CA SER A 86 -13.30 8.42 20.78
C SER A 86 -11.87 8.94 20.86
N TYR A 87 -11.37 9.14 22.08
CA TYR A 87 -10.00 9.60 22.28
C TYR A 87 -8.98 8.61 21.67
N GLU A 88 -9.23 7.29 21.78
CA GLU A 88 -8.37 6.25 21.19
C GLU A 88 -8.24 6.43 19.66
N HIS A 89 -9.34 6.76 18.96
CA HIS A 89 -9.28 7.04 17.52
C HIS A 89 -8.40 8.25 17.23
N VAL A 90 -8.55 9.32 18.02
CA VAL A 90 -7.76 10.54 17.84
C VAL A 90 -6.27 10.23 18.07
N ARG A 91 -5.96 9.54 19.17
CA ARG A 91 -4.61 9.14 19.54
C ARG A 91 -3.94 8.28 18.48
N GLU A 92 -4.59 7.20 18.03
CA GLU A 92 -3.99 6.26 17.08
C GLU A 92 -3.78 6.89 15.70
N ASN A 93 -4.74 7.67 15.19
CA ASN A 93 -4.55 8.36 13.91
C ASN A 93 -3.44 9.41 13.98
N LEU A 94 -3.38 10.21 15.07
CA LEU A 94 -2.31 11.19 15.25
C LEU A 94 -0.95 10.53 15.45
N GLU A 95 -0.90 9.44 16.20
CA GLU A 95 0.33 8.68 16.42
C GLU A 95 0.86 8.11 15.10
N ASN A 96 -0.02 7.54 14.27
CA ASN A 96 0.35 7.02 12.96
C ASN A 96 0.97 8.08 12.05
N VAL A 97 0.37 9.27 11.94
CA VAL A 97 0.95 10.34 11.10
C VAL A 97 2.27 10.88 11.65
N PHE A 98 2.49 10.84 12.97
CA PHE A 98 3.81 11.12 13.54
C PHE A 98 4.85 10.07 13.16
N TYR A 99 4.49 8.78 13.13
CA TYR A 99 5.41 7.73 12.66
C TYR A 99 5.72 7.85 11.16
N ILE A 100 4.77 8.28 10.33
CA ILE A 100 5.04 8.59 8.92
C ILE A 100 6.00 9.79 8.81
N GLN A 101 5.83 10.82 9.63
CA GLN A 101 6.77 11.95 9.65
C GLN A 101 8.19 11.51 10.04
N ASP A 102 8.34 10.69 11.08
CA ASP A 102 9.64 10.12 11.48
C ASP A 102 10.26 9.27 10.38
N TYR A 103 9.43 8.47 9.70
CA TYR A 103 9.87 7.65 8.58
C TYR A 103 10.48 8.47 7.45
N PHE A 104 9.90 9.64 7.14
CA PHE A 104 10.47 10.56 6.17
C PHE A 104 11.63 11.40 6.71
N GLU A 105 11.79 11.54 8.03
CA GLU A 105 12.84 12.40 8.62
C GLU A 105 14.25 11.93 8.21
N THR A 106 14.44 10.62 8.05
CA THR A 106 15.71 10.01 7.66
C THR A 106 15.89 9.95 6.13
N SER A 107 14.81 9.67 5.41
CA SER A 107 14.85 9.37 3.97
C SER A 107 14.57 10.57 3.07
N VAL A 108 13.61 11.44 3.46
CA VAL A 108 13.14 12.60 2.67
C VAL A 108 12.77 13.77 3.61
N PRO A 109 13.76 14.50 4.18
CA PRO A 109 13.51 15.51 5.20
C PRO A 109 12.56 16.65 4.81
N HIS A 110 12.46 16.95 3.51
CA HIS A 110 11.49 17.91 2.97
C HIS A 110 10.05 17.48 3.26
N SER A 111 9.71 16.26 2.87
CA SER A 111 8.37 15.69 3.08
C SER A 111 8.06 15.47 4.55
N ALA A 112 9.06 15.18 5.38
CA ALA A 112 8.91 15.13 6.84
C ALA A 112 8.50 16.49 7.42
N THR A 113 9.19 17.56 7.02
CA THR A 113 8.85 18.93 7.44
C THR A 113 7.46 19.34 6.94
N TYR A 114 7.14 19.01 5.69
CA TYR A 114 5.82 19.24 5.11
C TYR A 114 4.72 18.54 5.90
N MET A 115 4.93 17.28 6.26
CA MET A 115 4.00 16.50 7.09
C MET A 115 3.87 17.09 8.49
N ALA A 116 4.98 17.50 9.12
CA ALA A 116 4.97 18.12 10.44
C ALA A 116 4.10 19.39 10.48
N LEU A 117 4.18 20.25 9.46
CA LEU A 117 3.34 21.45 9.35
C LEU A 117 1.85 21.10 9.27
N MET A 118 1.49 20.10 8.45
CA MET A 118 0.09 19.64 8.34
C MET A 118 -0.43 19.01 9.64
N ILE A 119 0.41 18.25 10.34
CA ILE A 119 0.06 17.70 11.65
C ILE A 119 -0.15 18.83 12.67
N ALA A 120 0.71 19.85 12.66
CA ALA A 120 0.58 21.01 13.55
C ALA A 120 -0.76 21.73 13.33
N GLU A 121 -1.14 21.97 12.07
CA GLU A 121 -2.43 22.56 11.70
C GLU A 121 -3.59 21.67 12.15
N LEU A 122 -3.54 20.36 11.89
CA LEU A 122 -4.56 19.42 12.35
C LEU A 122 -4.71 19.44 13.88
N LEU A 123 -3.61 19.45 14.62
CA LEU A 123 -3.61 19.51 16.09
C LEU A 123 -4.30 20.75 16.63
N THR A 124 -4.16 21.92 15.98
CA THR A 124 -4.86 23.15 16.41
C THR A 124 -6.37 23.01 16.38
N ILE A 125 -6.90 22.21 15.46
CA ILE A 125 -8.34 21.98 15.28
C ILE A 125 -8.85 20.91 16.26
N VAL A 126 -8.06 19.86 16.50
CA VAL A 126 -8.53 18.67 17.23
C VAL A 126 -8.19 18.68 18.72
N GLU A 127 -7.23 19.49 19.18
CA GLU A 127 -6.72 19.50 20.57
C GLU A 127 -7.84 19.66 21.61
N GLU A 128 -8.76 20.61 21.41
CA GLU A 128 -9.85 20.86 22.37
C GLU A 128 -10.74 19.61 22.50
N VAL A 129 -11.24 19.08 21.38
CA VAL A 129 -12.12 17.89 21.39
C VAL A 129 -11.39 16.65 21.87
N ALA A 130 -10.10 16.49 21.57
CA ALA A 130 -9.28 15.39 22.04
C ALA A 130 -9.21 15.36 23.58
N ASN A 131 -8.92 16.50 24.21
CA ASN A 131 -8.93 16.65 25.68
C ASN A 131 -10.29 16.29 26.28
N LEU A 132 -11.39 16.75 25.68
CA LEU A 132 -12.73 16.48 26.17
C LEU A 132 -13.10 15.00 26.09
N LEU A 133 -12.71 14.32 25.01
CA LEU A 133 -12.92 12.88 24.85
C LEU A 133 -12.11 12.08 25.89
N GLU A 134 -10.86 12.49 26.17
CA GLU A 134 -10.03 11.87 27.21
C GLU A 134 -10.63 12.06 28.61
N GLU A 135 -11.12 13.27 28.94
CA GLU A 135 -11.83 13.53 30.19
C GLU A 135 -13.09 12.68 30.33
N ALA A 136 -13.91 12.62 29.28
CA ALA A 136 -15.17 11.89 29.28
C ALA A 136 -14.96 10.37 29.45
N ALA A 137 -13.84 9.86 28.93
CA ALA A 137 -13.41 8.47 29.05
C ALA A 137 -12.66 8.16 30.36
N GLY A 138 -12.24 9.17 31.11
CA GLY A 138 -11.41 8.98 32.31
C GLY A 138 -9.95 8.64 32.00
N ALA A 139 -9.49 8.80 30.76
CA ALA A 139 -8.12 8.55 30.34
C ALA A 139 -7.16 9.60 30.94
N ASN A 140 -5.85 9.32 30.97
CA ASN A 140 -4.84 10.33 31.29
C ASN A 140 -4.85 11.42 30.21
N LEU A 141 -4.82 12.71 30.56
CA LEU A 141 -4.85 13.77 29.54
C LEU A 141 -3.51 13.82 28.83
N THR A 142 -3.53 13.87 27.51
CA THR A 142 -2.35 14.19 26.70
C THR A 142 -2.17 15.69 26.67
N ARG A 143 -0.95 16.18 26.92
CA ARG A 143 -0.62 17.59 26.68
C ARG A 143 -0.45 17.84 25.17
N TRP A 144 -1.54 17.92 24.43
CA TRP A 144 -1.54 18.06 22.96
C TRP A 144 -0.75 19.28 22.47
N SER A 145 -0.80 20.40 23.19
CA SER A 145 0.06 21.56 22.93
C SER A 145 1.56 21.23 22.99
N TRP A 146 1.99 20.34 23.90
CA TRP A 146 3.37 19.88 23.98
C TRP A 146 3.69 18.91 22.84
N VAL A 147 2.76 18.01 22.52
CA VAL A 147 2.88 17.14 21.33
C VAL A 147 3.09 17.96 20.06
N ARG A 148 2.37 19.08 19.91
CA ARG A 148 2.54 20.00 18.79
C ARG A 148 3.90 20.72 18.80
N GLN A 149 4.45 21.04 19.97
CA GLN A 149 5.77 21.67 20.11
C GLN A 149 6.93 20.71 19.75
N GLU A 150 6.69 19.40 19.82
CA GLU A 150 7.66 18.36 19.48
C GLU A 150 7.76 18.09 17.98
N LEU A 151 6.84 18.64 17.19
CA LEU A 151 6.93 18.57 15.74
C LEU A 151 8.21 19.28 15.30
N LYS A 152 9.12 18.48 14.74
CA LYS A 152 10.37 18.98 14.17
C LYS A 152 10.04 19.75 12.89
N VAL A 153 9.98 21.07 12.98
CA VAL A 153 9.88 21.94 11.81
C VAL A 153 11.28 22.50 11.56
N ARG A 154 11.91 22.11 10.45
CA ARG A 154 13.20 22.66 10.05
C ARG A 154 12.99 24.05 9.45
N ASP A 155 13.80 25.03 9.85
CA ASP A 155 13.63 26.44 9.46
C ASP A 155 13.76 26.69 7.95
N LYS A 156 14.52 25.85 7.23
CA LYS A 156 14.60 25.81 5.76
C LYS A 156 14.91 24.39 5.29
N VAL A 157 14.06 23.83 4.43
CA VAL A 157 14.47 22.73 3.55
C VAL A 157 14.56 23.30 2.15
N GLU A 158 15.72 23.18 1.51
CA GLU A 158 15.86 23.63 0.13
C GLU A 158 14.87 22.88 -0.74
N PRO A 159 14.10 23.58 -1.60
CA PRO A 159 13.22 22.92 -2.54
C PRO A 159 14.06 22.05 -3.47
N LEU A 160 13.70 20.76 -3.56
CA LEU A 160 14.29 19.87 -4.55
C LEU A 160 13.89 20.40 -5.94
N ASP A 161 14.86 20.50 -6.84
CA ASP A 161 14.60 20.77 -8.25
C ASP A 161 14.35 19.42 -8.96
N PRO A 162 13.13 19.16 -9.46
CA PRO A 162 12.83 17.93 -10.19
C PRO A 162 13.78 17.69 -11.36
N GLN A 163 14.31 18.74 -11.99
CA GLN A 163 15.19 18.63 -13.15
C GLN A 163 16.54 17.99 -12.79
N ASN A 164 17.01 18.18 -11.56
CA ASN A 164 18.24 17.55 -11.06
C ASN A 164 18.01 16.10 -10.62
N MET A 165 16.77 15.62 -10.71
CA MET A 165 16.33 14.29 -10.30
C MET A 165 15.78 13.50 -11.50
N ILE A 166 16.35 13.60 -12.70
CA ILE A 166 15.94 12.74 -13.81
C ILE A 166 17.15 12.15 -14.56
N PRO A 167 17.08 10.89 -15.00
CA PRO A 167 18.06 10.33 -15.91
C PRO A 167 17.82 10.88 -17.33
N LEU A 168 18.89 11.28 -18.02
CA LEU A 168 18.79 11.71 -19.43
C LEU A 168 18.48 10.53 -20.34
N MET A 169 17.59 10.71 -21.31
CA MET A 169 17.19 9.63 -22.23
C MET A 169 18.35 9.06 -23.03
N LYS A 170 19.33 9.89 -23.41
CA LYS A 170 20.55 9.45 -24.12
C LYS A 170 21.40 8.41 -23.37
N ASN A 171 21.19 8.26 -22.05
CA ASN A 171 21.91 7.30 -21.23
C ASN A 171 21.22 5.94 -21.18
N PHE A 172 20.04 5.80 -21.78
CA PHE A 172 19.34 4.53 -21.96
C PHE A 172 19.62 3.97 -23.34
N GLN A 173 19.95 2.69 -23.38
CA GLN A 173 20.04 1.90 -24.60
C GLN A 173 18.89 0.89 -24.61
N GLN A 174 17.96 1.03 -25.56
CA GLN A 174 16.91 0.03 -25.78
C GLN A 174 17.53 -1.29 -26.24
N GLU A 175 17.10 -2.41 -25.64
CA GLU A 175 17.51 -3.74 -26.09
C GLU A 175 16.37 -4.55 -26.68
N LYS A 176 15.27 -4.70 -25.93
CA LYS A 176 14.24 -5.70 -26.23
C LYS A 176 12.86 -5.24 -25.79
N LEU A 177 11.85 -5.37 -26.65
CA LEU A 177 10.45 -5.16 -26.27
C LEU A 177 9.96 -6.36 -25.43
N LEU A 178 9.46 -6.08 -24.23
CA LEU A 178 8.97 -7.09 -23.28
C LEU A 178 7.43 -7.19 -23.30
N GLY A 179 6.75 -6.09 -23.62
CA GLY A 179 5.28 -6.05 -23.68
C GLY A 179 4.77 -4.78 -24.35
N ALA A 180 3.68 -4.89 -25.10
CA ALA A 180 2.98 -3.76 -25.69
C ALA A 180 1.45 -3.95 -25.53
N GLY A 181 0.76 -2.87 -25.17
CA GLY A 181 -0.68 -2.92 -24.87
C GLY A 181 -1.36 -1.56 -24.88
N GLY A 182 -2.62 -1.52 -24.44
CA GLY A 182 -3.45 -0.31 -24.50
C GLY A 182 -2.90 0.89 -23.72
N PHE A 183 -2.06 0.62 -22.72
CA PHE A 183 -1.44 1.60 -21.84
C PHE A 183 -0.01 1.98 -22.24
N GLY A 184 0.52 1.45 -23.34
CA GLY A 184 1.86 1.78 -23.84
C GLY A 184 2.75 0.54 -24.01
N ALA A 185 4.05 0.73 -23.84
CA ALA A 185 5.04 -0.32 -24.05
C ALA A 185 6.06 -0.44 -22.92
N VAL A 186 6.66 -1.62 -22.82
CA VAL A 186 7.61 -1.99 -21.79
C VAL A 186 8.83 -2.60 -22.47
N TYR A 187 10.01 -2.04 -22.20
CA TYR A 187 11.27 -2.45 -22.81
C TYR A 187 12.28 -2.88 -21.74
N LYS A 188 13.14 -3.85 -22.08
CA LYS A 188 14.45 -4.02 -21.46
C LYS A 188 15.36 -2.94 -22.00
N ALA A 189 16.06 -2.25 -21.11
CA ALA A 189 17.05 -1.24 -21.46
C ALA A 189 18.27 -1.29 -20.54
N ILE A 190 19.40 -0.78 -21.04
CA ILE A 190 20.62 -0.61 -20.24
C ILE A 190 20.83 0.88 -19.96
N PHE A 191 20.89 1.23 -18.68
CA PHE A 191 21.24 2.57 -18.22
C PHE A 191 22.73 2.67 -17.91
N GLY A 192 23.39 3.72 -18.41
CA GLY A 192 24.80 4.00 -18.11
C GLY A 192 25.73 2.85 -18.49
N LYS A 193 25.40 2.10 -19.55
CA LYS A 193 26.12 0.93 -20.09
C LYS A 193 26.20 -0.31 -19.19
N THR A 194 25.63 -0.28 -17.97
CA THR A 194 25.80 -1.38 -17.00
C THR A 194 24.51 -1.82 -16.33
N VAL A 195 23.63 -0.87 -15.97
CA VAL A 195 22.43 -1.17 -15.18
C VAL A 195 21.32 -1.67 -16.10
N CYS A 196 20.96 -2.95 -15.98
CA CYS A 196 19.82 -3.51 -16.69
C CYS A 196 18.53 -3.11 -15.98
N CYS A 197 17.57 -2.54 -16.72
CA CYS A 197 16.32 -2.03 -16.18
C CYS A 197 15.14 -2.30 -17.13
N THR A 198 13.94 -2.17 -16.57
CA THR A 198 12.69 -2.19 -17.33
C THR A 198 12.19 -0.76 -17.49
N VAL A 199 11.88 -0.33 -18.72
CA VAL A 199 11.36 1.00 -19.04
C VAL A 199 9.95 0.88 -19.58
N LYS A 200 8.95 1.32 -18.79
CA LYS A 200 7.54 1.44 -19.20
C LYS A 200 7.31 2.86 -19.74
N LEU A 201 6.79 2.94 -20.95
CA LEU A 201 6.47 4.17 -21.67
C LEU A 201 4.96 4.28 -21.85
N VAL A 202 4.38 5.35 -21.32
CA VAL A 202 2.96 5.67 -21.51
C VAL A 202 2.84 7.00 -22.25
N PRO A 203 2.26 7.05 -23.46
CA PRO A 203 2.09 8.30 -24.20
C PRO A 203 1.34 9.35 -23.38
N ILE A 204 1.78 10.61 -23.40
CA ILE A 204 1.15 11.68 -22.61
C ILE A 204 -0.34 11.86 -22.97
N SER A 205 -0.69 11.62 -24.24
CA SER A 205 -2.07 11.68 -24.73
C SER A 205 -3.03 10.66 -24.08
N LYS A 206 -2.52 9.62 -23.41
CA LYS A 206 -3.34 8.58 -22.78
C LYS A 206 -3.98 9.02 -21.47
N PHE A 207 -3.36 9.95 -20.74
CA PHE A 207 -3.90 10.43 -19.47
C PHE A 207 -4.65 11.74 -19.66
N LYS A 208 -5.98 11.69 -19.56
CA LYS A 208 -6.85 12.90 -19.61
C LYS A 208 -6.88 13.68 -18.29
N GLN A 209 -6.48 13.06 -17.17
CA GLN A 209 -6.52 13.66 -15.83
C GLN A 209 -5.24 13.32 -15.07
N GLU A 210 -4.64 14.33 -14.44
CA GLU A 210 -3.40 14.24 -13.67
C GLU A 210 -3.46 13.17 -12.56
N LYS A 211 -4.63 13.00 -11.96
CA LYS A 211 -4.86 12.05 -10.85
C LYS A 211 -4.59 10.59 -11.20
N HIS A 212 -4.82 10.20 -12.46
CA HIS A 212 -4.56 8.82 -12.89
C HIS A 212 -3.10 8.60 -13.23
N ALA A 213 -2.37 9.68 -13.52
CA ALA A 213 -0.97 9.62 -13.90
C ALA A 213 -0.03 9.61 -12.69
N CYS A 214 -0.46 10.00 -11.48
CA CYS A 214 0.42 10.11 -10.31
C CYS A 214 0.42 8.90 -9.37
N VAL A 215 -0.62 8.07 -9.35
CA VAL A 215 -0.81 7.05 -8.30
C VAL A 215 0.37 6.08 -8.22
N ASP A 216 0.81 5.53 -9.35
CA ASP A 216 1.96 4.65 -9.44
C ASP A 216 3.27 5.34 -9.00
N LYS A 217 3.44 6.64 -9.29
CA LYS A 217 4.59 7.43 -8.80
C LYS A 217 4.56 7.60 -7.28
N VAL A 218 3.38 7.83 -6.72
CA VAL A 218 3.20 7.95 -5.26
C VAL A 218 3.47 6.61 -4.60
N THR A 219 2.93 5.52 -5.15
CA THR A 219 3.23 4.15 -4.69
C THR A 219 4.71 3.84 -4.76
N ALA A 220 5.37 4.13 -5.89
CA ALA A 220 6.80 3.96 -6.09
C ALA A 220 7.65 4.69 -5.04
N SER A 221 7.16 5.83 -4.55
CA SER A 221 7.89 6.67 -3.62
C SER A 221 7.86 6.20 -2.16
N VAL A 222 6.99 5.23 -1.82
CA VAL A 222 6.76 4.75 -0.45
C VAL A 222 6.88 3.22 -0.34
N ILE A 223 6.61 2.48 -1.40
CA ILE A 223 6.69 1.01 -1.40
C ILE A 223 8.09 0.53 -1.73
N CYS A 224 8.69 -0.19 -0.80
CA CYS A 224 9.90 -0.97 -1.02
C CYS A 224 9.79 -2.32 -0.31
N HIS A 225 9.76 -3.42 -1.07
CA HIS A 225 9.62 -4.78 -0.51
C HIS A 225 10.20 -5.83 -1.46
N PRO A 226 10.82 -6.93 -0.98
CA PRO A 226 11.46 -7.93 -1.85
C PRO A 226 10.53 -8.59 -2.88
N PHE A 227 9.27 -8.80 -2.51
CA PHE A 227 8.24 -9.43 -3.36
C PHE A 227 7.40 -8.41 -4.16
N VAL A 228 7.83 -7.15 -4.21
CA VAL A 228 7.20 -6.08 -4.98
C VAL A 228 8.24 -5.50 -5.93
N VAL A 229 7.84 -5.10 -7.14
CA VAL A 229 8.77 -4.49 -8.09
C VAL A 229 9.32 -3.17 -7.56
N LYS A 230 10.64 -3.02 -7.63
CA LYS A 230 11.36 -1.81 -7.25
C LYS A 230 11.34 -0.79 -8.40
N TYR A 231 10.97 0.43 -8.06
CA TYR A 231 11.04 1.58 -8.96
C TYR A 231 12.39 2.27 -8.78
N TYR A 232 13.04 2.60 -9.90
CA TYR A 232 14.27 3.37 -9.91
C TYR A 232 13.98 4.85 -10.13
N SER A 233 13.12 5.18 -11.09
CA SER A 233 12.73 6.55 -11.38
C SER A 233 11.41 6.62 -12.15
N THR A 234 10.70 7.72 -12.00
CA THR A 234 9.59 8.12 -12.87
C THR A 234 9.77 9.58 -13.25
N PHE A 235 9.46 9.93 -14.49
CA PHE A 235 9.59 11.29 -15.01
C PHE A 235 8.81 11.46 -16.31
N THR A 236 8.85 12.66 -16.89
CA THR A 236 8.21 12.96 -18.17
C THR A 236 9.23 13.30 -19.25
N THR A 237 8.90 12.95 -20.49
CA THR A 237 9.61 13.38 -21.71
C THR A 237 8.67 14.24 -22.54
N ALA A 238 9.08 14.72 -23.72
CA ALA A 238 8.16 15.45 -24.60
C ALA A 238 6.99 14.57 -25.10
N GLN A 239 7.17 13.25 -25.15
CA GLN A 239 6.23 12.31 -25.76
C GLN A 239 5.52 11.38 -24.75
N ALA A 240 6.18 11.01 -23.66
CA ALA A 240 5.71 9.95 -22.76
C ALA A 240 6.00 10.22 -21.27
N TYR A 241 5.15 9.65 -20.42
CA TYR A 241 5.50 9.32 -19.05
C TYR A 241 6.44 8.10 -19.06
N VAL A 242 7.57 8.23 -18.39
CA VAL A 242 8.61 7.20 -18.30
C VAL A 242 8.63 6.65 -16.88
N THR A 243 8.57 5.33 -16.77
CA THR A 243 8.74 4.61 -15.51
C THR A 243 9.88 3.61 -15.67
N VAL A 244 10.95 3.80 -14.89
CA VAL A 244 12.14 2.95 -14.85
C VAL A 244 12.07 2.08 -13.60
N MET A 245 12.14 0.77 -13.78
CA MET A 245 12.02 -0.24 -12.73
C MET A 245 13.18 -1.24 -12.81
N GLU A 246 13.34 -2.05 -11.76
CA GLU A 246 14.22 -3.20 -11.82
C GLU A 246 13.86 -4.14 -12.99
N TYR A 247 14.89 -4.79 -13.55
CA TYR A 247 14.68 -5.80 -14.56
C TYR A 247 14.42 -7.15 -13.90
N ILE A 248 13.17 -7.61 -13.95
CA ILE A 248 12.75 -8.89 -13.37
C ILE A 248 13.07 -10.00 -14.37
N ARG A 249 13.99 -10.89 -13.99
CA ARG A 249 14.42 -12.06 -14.76
C ARG A 249 13.45 -13.22 -14.61
N GLY A 250 12.18 -12.93 -14.83
CA GLY A 250 11.08 -13.87 -14.67
C GLY A 250 10.08 -13.75 -15.81
N VAL A 251 9.03 -14.57 -15.74
CA VAL A 251 7.93 -14.61 -16.71
C VAL A 251 6.61 -14.30 -16.02
N ASP A 252 5.57 -14.06 -16.81
CA ASP A 252 4.21 -13.90 -16.31
C ASP A 252 3.72 -15.22 -15.65
N LEU A 253 3.35 -15.16 -14.37
CA LEU A 253 2.87 -16.33 -13.62
C LEU A 253 1.62 -16.96 -14.26
N HIS A 254 0.76 -16.18 -14.91
CA HIS A 254 -0.39 -16.70 -15.64
C HIS A 254 0.02 -17.68 -16.74
N LYS A 255 1.15 -17.43 -17.44
CA LYS A 255 1.66 -18.33 -18.48
C LYS A 255 2.08 -19.68 -17.90
N VAL A 256 2.84 -19.65 -16.81
CA VAL A 256 3.33 -20.85 -16.11
C VAL A 256 2.16 -21.67 -15.57
N VAL A 257 1.20 -21.03 -14.89
CA VAL A 257 -0.03 -21.69 -14.40
C VAL A 257 -0.80 -22.36 -15.55
N LYS A 258 -0.90 -21.68 -16.70
CA LYS A 258 -1.60 -22.22 -17.87
C LYS A 258 -0.85 -23.41 -18.49
N ALA A 259 0.47 -23.34 -18.60
CA ALA A 259 1.31 -24.40 -19.15
C ALA A 259 1.20 -25.71 -18.34
N GLU A 260 1.17 -25.59 -17.01
CA GLU A 260 1.07 -26.73 -16.07
C GLU A 260 -0.38 -27.25 -15.89
N GLY A 261 -1.38 -26.54 -16.39
CA GLY A 261 -2.78 -26.81 -16.04
C GLY A 261 -3.07 -26.60 -14.55
N GLY A 262 -2.28 -25.74 -13.90
CA GLY A 262 -2.26 -25.42 -12.46
C GLY A 262 -1.04 -26.04 -11.78
N LEU A 263 -0.54 -25.39 -10.75
CA LEU A 263 0.69 -25.78 -10.06
C LEU A 263 0.42 -26.80 -8.95
N ASP A 264 1.48 -27.53 -8.58
CA ASP A 264 1.48 -28.36 -7.38
C ASP A 264 1.37 -27.50 -6.12
N GLU A 265 1.01 -28.13 -5.01
CA GLU A 265 0.75 -27.43 -3.76
C GLU A 265 2.00 -26.80 -3.15
N ALA A 266 3.18 -27.40 -3.33
CA ALA A 266 4.43 -26.87 -2.79
C ALA A 266 4.80 -25.55 -3.50
N SER A 267 4.79 -25.53 -4.83
CA SER A 267 4.96 -24.32 -5.64
C SER A 267 3.91 -23.25 -5.29
N SER A 268 2.64 -23.67 -5.21
CA SER A 268 1.51 -22.77 -4.90
C SER A 268 1.67 -22.10 -3.54
N ARG A 269 2.09 -22.85 -2.52
CA ARG A 269 2.31 -22.35 -1.16
C ARG A 269 3.40 -21.27 -1.11
N LEU A 270 4.52 -21.47 -1.81
CA LEU A 270 5.61 -20.50 -1.88
C LEU A 270 5.17 -19.19 -2.53
N ILE A 271 4.42 -19.28 -3.63
CA ILE A 271 3.90 -18.13 -4.37
C ILE A 271 2.88 -17.35 -3.52
N LEU A 272 1.95 -18.06 -2.87
CA LEU A 272 0.89 -17.44 -2.07
C LEU A 272 1.41 -16.78 -0.80
N PHE A 273 2.46 -17.34 -0.19
CA PHE A 273 3.12 -16.70 0.96
C PHE A 273 3.73 -15.34 0.57
N GLN A 274 4.54 -15.33 -0.49
CA GLN A 274 5.18 -14.11 -1.00
C GLN A 274 4.15 -13.06 -1.42
N LEU A 275 3.04 -13.49 -2.02
CA LEU A 275 1.92 -12.61 -2.39
C LEU A 275 1.28 -11.97 -1.16
N GLY A 276 0.98 -12.76 -0.13
CA GLY A 276 0.36 -12.22 1.09
C GLY A 276 1.28 -11.24 1.82
N GLU A 277 2.58 -11.51 1.91
CA GLU A 277 3.55 -10.55 2.47
C GLU A 277 3.63 -9.25 1.65
N ALA A 278 3.60 -9.33 0.31
CA ALA A 278 3.51 -8.15 -0.55
C ALA A 278 2.23 -7.33 -0.29
N ILE A 279 1.08 -8.00 -0.16
CA ILE A 279 -0.20 -7.35 0.15
C ILE A 279 -0.16 -6.68 1.52
N LEU A 280 0.33 -7.38 2.55
CA LEU A 280 0.46 -6.84 3.91
C LEU A 280 1.35 -5.59 3.94
N HIS A 281 2.48 -5.61 3.24
CA HIS A 281 3.36 -4.46 3.13
C HIS A 281 2.69 -3.28 2.41
N MET A 282 2.02 -3.52 1.28
CA MET A 282 1.29 -2.46 0.58
C MET A 282 0.22 -1.84 1.49
N HIS A 283 -0.55 -2.69 2.19
CA HIS A 283 -1.62 -2.28 3.10
C HIS A 283 -1.09 -1.45 4.27
N SER A 284 0.01 -1.87 4.90
CA SER A 284 0.63 -1.15 6.02
C SER A 284 1.21 0.19 5.60
N ARG A 285 1.67 0.31 4.35
CA ARG A 285 2.10 1.58 3.74
C ARG A 285 0.96 2.42 3.17
N GLY A 286 -0.30 1.99 3.34
CA GLY A 286 -1.47 2.77 2.95
C GLY A 286 -1.86 2.62 1.48
N PHE A 287 -1.61 1.48 0.86
CA PHE A 287 -1.99 1.23 -0.54
C PHE A 287 -2.82 -0.05 -0.68
N ILE A 288 -3.96 0.04 -1.38
CA ILE A 288 -4.76 -1.12 -1.82
C ILE A 288 -4.47 -1.35 -3.30
N HIS A 289 -4.08 -2.56 -3.68
CA HIS A 289 -3.67 -2.87 -5.06
C HIS A 289 -4.85 -2.85 -6.04
N ARG A 290 -5.98 -3.46 -5.67
CA ARG A 290 -7.24 -3.56 -6.44
C ARG A 290 -7.19 -4.41 -7.73
N ASP A 291 -6.07 -5.03 -8.07
CA ASP A 291 -5.94 -5.88 -9.27
C ASP A 291 -4.94 -7.03 -9.05
N VAL A 292 -5.00 -7.65 -7.88
CA VAL A 292 -4.22 -8.86 -7.56
C VAL A 292 -4.71 -10.02 -8.44
N LYS A 293 -3.81 -10.54 -9.29
CA LYS A 293 -4.04 -11.68 -10.19
C LYS A 293 -2.71 -12.22 -10.72
N PRO A 294 -2.65 -13.48 -11.20
CA PRO A 294 -1.42 -14.06 -11.73
C PRO A 294 -0.72 -13.24 -12.81
N SER A 295 -1.46 -12.58 -13.71
CA SER A 295 -0.83 -11.79 -14.78
C SER A 295 -0.21 -10.47 -14.31
N ASN A 296 -0.41 -10.09 -13.05
CA ASN A 296 0.28 -8.98 -12.40
C ASN A 296 1.39 -9.49 -11.45
N MET A 297 1.85 -10.73 -11.64
CA MET A 297 2.95 -11.33 -10.88
C MET A 297 3.98 -11.88 -11.86
N MET A 298 5.22 -11.43 -11.70
CA MET A 298 6.36 -12.03 -12.38
C MET A 298 6.91 -13.16 -11.51
N ILE A 299 7.12 -14.34 -12.07
CA ILE A 299 7.73 -15.49 -11.40
C ILE A 299 9.12 -15.77 -11.99
N MET A 300 10.09 -15.92 -11.09
CA MET A 300 11.49 -16.22 -11.37
C MET A 300 11.81 -17.66 -10.95
N PRO A 301 12.94 -18.25 -11.39
CA PRO A 301 13.43 -19.53 -10.88
C PRO A 301 13.48 -19.56 -9.34
N GLY A 302 13.27 -20.73 -8.74
CA GLY A 302 13.09 -20.85 -7.29
C GLY A 302 11.67 -20.52 -6.79
N CYS A 303 10.70 -20.35 -7.69
CA CYS A 303 9.34 -19.87 -7.40
C CYS A 303 9.28 -18.51 -6.70
N ARG A 304 10.28 -17.65 -6.94
CA ARG A 304 10.30 -16.28 -6.39
C ARG A 304 9.37 -15.40 -7.20
N ILE A 305 8.51 -14.62 -6.55
CA ILE A 305 7.61 -13.71 -7.25
C ILE A 305 7.91 -12.23 -6.98
N LYS A 306 7.48 -11.39 -7.92
CA LYS A 306 7.36 -9.95 -7.74
C LYS A 306 5.99 -9.49 -8.23
N LEU A 307 5.24 -8.83 -7.34
CA LEU A 307 4.01 -8.14 -7.68
C LEU A 307 4.32 -6.88 -8.49
N ILE A 308 3.64 -6.72 -9.62
CA ILE A 308 3.82 -5.63 -10.59
C ILE A 308 2.49 -4.90 -10.86
N ASP A 309 2.59 -3.77 -11.56
CA ASP A 309 1.47 -2.95 -12.05
C ASP A 309 0.61 -2.26 -10.96
N PHE A 310 0.89 -0.97 -10.74
CA PHE A 310 0.23 -0.15 -9.73
C PHE A 310 -0.78 0.85 -10.30
N ASP A 311 -1.15 0.72 -11.57
CA ASP A 311 -2.04 1.66 -12.27
C ASP A 311 -3.44 1.73 -11.62
N THR A 312 -3.87 0.68 -10.92
CA THR A 312 -5.16 0.63 -10.22
C THR A 312 -5.07 0.90 -8.73
N VAL A 313 -3.91 1.21 -8.17
CA VAL A 313 -3.76 1.36 -6.71
C VAL A 313 -4.68 2.45 -6.15
N LYS A 314 -5.05 2.34 -4.88
CA LYS A 314 -5.75 3.39 -4.14
C LYS A 314 -5.05 3.66 -2.82
N ILE A 315 -4.78 4.94 -2.54
CA ILE A 315 -4.23 5.40 -1.26
C ILE A 315 -5.31 5.25 -0.18
N SER A 316 -4.91 4.69 0.96
CA SER A 316 -5.69 4.30 2.14
C SER A 316 -4.89 4.63 3.39
N LEU A 317 -5.52 4.72 4.56
CA LEU A 317 -4.80 5.08 5.78
C LEU A 317 -3.67 4.09 6.07
N ALA A 318 -2.44 4.56 6.11
CA ALA A 318 -1.33 3.70 6.44
C ALA A 318 -1.37 3.26 7.90
N ASN A 319 -0.55 2.26 8.24
CA ASN A 319 -0.26 1.84 9.60
C ASN A 319 1.25 1.63 9.75
N PHE A 320 1.94 2.72 10.09
CA PHE A 320 3.37 2.73 10.43
C PHE A 320 3.61 2.41 11.91
N VAL A 321 2.54 2.30 12.69
CA VAL A 321 2.60 1.90 14.10
C VAL A 321 2.98 0.42 14.19
N GLN A 322 4.06 0.09 14.90
CA GLN A 322 4.57 -1.29 15.06
C GLN A 322 3.78 -2.15 16.06
N ARG A 323 2.58 -1.74 16.46
CA ARG A 323 1.67 -2.51 17.33
C ARG A 323 0.34 -2.75 16.64
N MET A 324 -0.40 -3.73 17.14
CA MET A 324 -1.77 -3.99 16.72
C MET A 324 -2.62 -2.73 16.84
N SER A 325 -3.00 -2.16 15.70
CA SER A 325 -3.83 -0.97 15.56
C SER A 325 -5.28 -1.40 15.35
N GLN A 326 -6.10 -1.31 16.41
CA GLN A 326 -7.49 -1.74 16.33
C GLN A 326 -8.25 -0.97 15.24
N PHE A 327 -7.99 0.34 15.07
CA PHE A 327 -8.74 1.17 14.14
C PHE A 327 -8.29 0.98 12.70
N TYR A 328 -7.04 0.59 12.47
CA TYR A 328 -6.59 0.15 11.15
C TYR A 328 -7.45 -1.04 10.66
N PHE A 329 -7.58 -2.08 11.48
CA PHE A 329 -8.39 -3.25 11.14
C PHE A 329 -9.90 -2.96 11.06
N GLU A 330 -10.44 -2.04 11.87
CA GLU A 330 -11.85 -1.58 11.73
C GLU A 330 -12.17 -1.03 10.32
N ARG A 331 -11.16 -0.60 9.55
CA ARG A 331 -11.32 -0.04 8.21
C ARG A 331 -11.16 -1.06 7.10
N SER A 332 -10.62 -2.25 7.37
CA SER A 332 -10.33 -3.28 6.36
C SER A 332 -11.52 -3.60 5.44
N ALA A 333 -12.74 -3.59 5.97
CA ALA A 333 -13.96 -3.85 5.20
C ALA A 333 -14.59 -2.60 4.55
N HIS A 334 -14.49 -1.43 5.19
CA HIS A 334 -15.35 -0.27 4.89
C HIS A 334 -14.62 1.07 5.07
N GLU A 335 -13.50 1.22 4.39
CA GLU A 335 -12.70 2.44 4.37
C GLU A 335 -13.29 3.47 3.39
N PHE A 336 -13.56 3.02 2.17
CA PHE A 336 -14.05 3.85 1.07
C PHE A 336 -15.54 3.67 0.87
N ARG A 337 -16.22 4.78 0.56
CA ARG A 337 -17.65 4.82 0.20
C ARG A 337 -17.89 5.32 -1.21
N ASP A 338 -16.83 5.72 -1.91
CA ASP A 338 -16.93 5.93 -3.34
C ASP A 338 -17.25 4.58 -4.00
N LYS A 339 -18.15 4.60 -4.98
CA LYS A 339 -18.62 3.40 -5.68
C LYS A 339 -17.67 3.03 -6.82
N GLU A 340 -16.39 3.37 -6.68
CA GLU A 340 -15.39 3.12 -7.71
C GLU A 340 -15.24 1.62 -7.92
N THR A 341 -14.95 1.24 -9.17
CA THR A 341 -14.64 -0.14 -9.49
C THR A 341 -13.45 -0.18 -10.43
N ALA A 342 -12.36 -0.76 -9.96
CA ALA A 342 -11.16 -1.06 -10.73
C ALA A 342 -10.83 -2.54 -10.54
N GLY A 343 -10.03 -3.10 -11.45
CA GLY A 343 -9.58 -4.49 -11.41
C GLY A 343 -10.31 -5.42 -12.39
N THR A 344 -9.79 -6.64 -12.46
CA THR A 344 -10.20 -7.68 -13.43
C THR A 344 -11.43 -8.44 -12.93
N VAL A 345 -12.47 -8.55 -13.77
CA VAL A 345 -13.83 -8.95 -13.35
C VAL A 345 -13.92 -10.22 -12.48
N PRO A 346 -13.27 -11.37 -12.84
CA PRO A 346 -13.33 -12.58 -12.01
C PRO A 346 -12.71 -12.44 -10.62
N PHE A 347 -11.83 -11.46 -10.41
CA PHE A 347 -11.11 -11.21 -9.16
C PHE A 347 -11.81 -10.17 -8.28
N LEU A 348 -12.89 -9.55 -8.75
CA LEU A 348 -13.60 -8.53 -7.99
C LEU A 348 -14.36 -9.13 -6.80
N ALA A 349 -14.17 -8.52 -5.62
CA ALA A 349 -14.86 -8.90 -4.40
C ALA A 349 -16.38 -8.64 -4.48
N PRO A 350 -17.21 -9.41 -3.72
CA PRO A 350 -18.67 -9.28 -3.73
C PRO A 350 -19.16 -7.86 -3.40
N GLU A 351 -18.51 -7.17 -2.47
CA GLU A 351 -18.83 -5.80 -2.08
C GLU A 351 -18.56 -4.79 -3.20
N VAL A 352 -17.51 -4.99 -3.99
CA VAL A 352 -17.16 -4.13 -5.12
C VAL A 352 -18.13 -4.35 -6.28
N LEU A 353 -18.46 -5.60 -6.60
CA LEU A 353 -19.46 -5.94 -7.64
C LEU A 353 -20.85 -5.36 -7.34
N ARG A 354 -21.17 -5.18 -6.06
CA ARG A 354 -22.42 -4.58 -5.59
C ARG A 354 -22.32 -3.09 -5.29
N ALA A 355 -21.20 -2.43 -5.60
CA ALA A 355 -20.97 -1.01 -5.31
C ALA A 355 -21.25 -0.63 -3.84
N HIS A 356 -20.91 -1.52 -2.91
CA HIS A 356 -20.93 -1.28 -1.47
C HIS A 356 -19.61 -0.65 -0.99
N PRO A 357 -19.58 -0.04 0.20
CA PRO A 357 -18.34 0.40 0.81
C PRO A 357 -17.33 -0.75 0.93
N TYR A 358 -16.08 -0.48 0.58
CA TYR A 358 -15.00 -1.46 0.50
C TYR A 358 -13.75 -0.96 1.24
N GLY A 359 -12.74 -1.82 1.38
CA GLY A 359 -11.45 -1.49 1.97
C GLY A 359 -10.40 -2.51 1.57
N ARG A 360 -9.32 -2.62 2.35
CA ARG A 360 -8.17 -3.53 2.15
C ARG A 360 -8.56 -4.99 1.92
N ALA A 361 -9.68 -5.44 2.50
CA ALA A 361 -10.15 -6.82 2.38
C ALA A 361 -10.36 -7.29 0.93
N ILE A 362 -10.54 -6.39 -0.03
CA ILE A 362 -10.75 -6.77 -1.44
C ILE A 362 -9.52 -7.44 -2.06
N ASP A 363 -8.30 -7.08 -1.63
CA ASP A 363 -7.08 -7.70 -2.13
C ASP A 363 -6.96 -9.15 -1.60
N TRP A 364 -7.44 -9.43 -0.39
CA TRP A 364 -7.51 -10.77 0.17
C TRP A 364 -8.53 -11.66 -0.54
N TRP A 365 -9.65 -11.09 -0.99
CA TRP A 365 -10.57 -11.83 -1.88
C TRP A 365 -9.87 -12.20 -3.19
N ALA A 366 -9.19 -11.23 -3.81
CA ALA A 366 -8.45 -11.44 -5.04
C ALA A 366 -7.28 -12.43 -4.86
N ALA A 367 -6.64 -12.46 -3.69
CA ALA A 367 -5.66 -13.48 -3.32
C ALA A 367 -6.28 -14.88 -3.22
N GLY A 368 -7.49 -15.01 -2.69
CA GLY A 368 -8.24 -16.29 -2.69
C GLY A 368 -8.61 -16.78 -4.09
N VAL A 369 -9.04 -15.86 -4.96
CA VAL A 369 -9.26 -16.17 -6.39
C VAL A 369 -7.96 -16.56 -7.08
N THR A 370 -6.86 -15.89 -6.74
CA THR A 370 -5.51 -16.19 -7.23
C THR A 370 -5.04 -17.56 -6.77
N ALA A 371 -5.22 -17.92 -5.49
CA ALA A 371 -4.90 -19.25 -4.96
C ALA A 371 -5.65 -20.35 -5.73
N PHE A 372 -6.95 -20.17 -5.95
CA PHE A 372 -7.73 -21.09 -6.77
C PHE A 372 -7.19 -21.17 -8.21
N ASN A 373 -6.79 -20.04 -8.80
CA ASN A 373 -6.23 -20.02 -10.15
C ASN A 373 -4.87 -20.70 -10.25
N VAL A 374 -3.97 -20.44 -9.31
CA VAL A 374 -2.65 -21.05 -9.30
C VAL A 374 -2.77 -22.57 -9.18
N VAL A 375 -3.66 -23.09 -8.34
CA VAL A 375 -3.82 -24.53 -8.14
C VAL A 375 -4.59 -25.23 -9.27
N PHE A 376 -5.61 -24.59 -9.86
CA PHE A 376 -6.51 -25.24 -10.80
C PHE A 376 -6.48 -24.69 -12.25
N ALA A 377 -5.67 -23.68 -12.53
CA ALA A 377 -5.62 -22.94 -13.81
C ALA A 377 -6.97 -22.37 -14.30
N ARG A 378 -7.95 -22.23 -13.42
CA ARG A 378 -9.26 -21.59 -13.68
C ARG A 378 -9.64 -20.66 -12.54
N VAL A 379 -10.68 -19.87 -12.71
CA VAL A 379 -11.24 -19.03 -11.63
C VAL A 379 -12.44 -19.75 -11.00
N PRO A 380 -12.73 -19.54 -9.71
CA PRO A 380 -13.84 -20.20 -9.03
C PRO A 380 -15.20 -19.72 -9.55
N PHE A 381 -15.28 -18.44 -9.93
CA PHE A 381 -16.50 -17.83 -10.45
C PHE A 381 -16.17 -17.08 -11.75
N ARG A 382 -17.00 -17.26 -12.78
CA ARG A 382 -16.84 -16.59 -14.07
C ARG A 382 -18.16 -15.98 -14.52
N GLY A 383 -18.08 -14.82 -15.15
CA GLY A 383 -19.23 -14.12 -15.70
C GLY A 383 -18.90 -12.68 -16.00
N GLU A 384 -19.91 -11.94 -16.48
CA GLU A 384 -19.78 -10.52 -16.79
C GLU A 384 -20.08 -9.64 -15.57
N LYS A 385 -19.34 -8.53 -15.43
CA LYS A 385 -19.46 -7.61 -14.28
C LYS A 385 -20.88 -7.12 -14.00
N LYS A 386 -21.64 -6.82 -15.06
CA LYS A 386 -23.02 -6.30 -14.95
C LYS A 386 -24.06 -7.42 -14.80
N SER A 387 -23.69 -8.68 -15.04
CA SER A 387 -24.60 -9.81 -14.93
C SER A 387 -25.08 -9.98 -13.49
N LYS A 388 -26.41 -10.04 -13.31
CA LYS A 388 -27.03 -10.36 -12.02
C LYS A 388 -26.65 -11.78 -11.60
N GLU A 389 -26.66 -12.73 -12.53
CA GLU A 389 -26.28 -14.12 -12.30
C GLU A 389 -24.84 -14.23 -11.78
N PHE A 390 -23.90 -13.49 -12.36
CA PHE A 390 -22.52 -13.49 -11.88
C PHE A 390 -22.41 -12.93 -10.45
N LYS A 391 -23.14 -11.85 -10.14
CA LYS A 391 -23.19 -11.28 -8.78
C LYS A 391 -23.81 -12.25 -7.78
N ASP A 392 -24.85 -12.97 -8.17
CA ASP A 392 -25.54 -13.95 -7.34
C ASP A 392 -24.67 -15.20 -7.14
N LEU A 393 -23.96 -15.64 -8.18
CA LEU A 393 -22.98 -16.73 -8.14
C LEU A 393 -21.88 -16.42 -7.12
N VAL A 394 -21.20 -15.28 -7.28
CA VAL A 394 -20.10 -14.84 -6.39
C VAL A 394 -20.54 -14.73 -4.93
N ALA A 395 -21.81 -14.39 -4.70
CA ALA A 395 -22.33 -14.18 -3.37
C ALA A 395 -22.78 -15.44 -2.65
N ASN A 396 -23.41 -16.36 -3.37
CA ASN A 396 -24.21 -17.41 -2.77
C ASN A 396 -23.73 -18.82 -3.12
N ALA A 397 -23.05 -18.99 -4.26
CA ALA A 397 -22.63 -20.32 -4.69
C ALA A 397 -21.47 -20.84 -3.83
N PRO A 398 -21.38 -22.17 -3.61
CA PRO A 398 -20.20 -22.78 -3.03
C PRO A 398 -18.99 -22.62 -3.95
N ILE A 399 -17.77 -22.73 -3.39
CA ILE A 399 -16.55 -22.73 -4.18
C ILE A 399 -16.47 -24.07 -4.94
N PRO A 400 -16.36 -24.07 -6.28
CA PRO A 400 -16.46 -25.29 -7.08
C PRO A 400 -15.12 -26.03 -7.16
N TYR A 401 -14.71 -26.68 -6.07
CA TYR A 401 -13.48 -27.47 -6.03
C TYR A 401 -13.53 -28.67 -6.99
N PRO A 402 -12.59 -28.78 -7.94
CA PRO A 402 -12.52 -29.92 -8.86
C PRO A 402 -12.12 -31.21 -8.13
N GLY A 403 -12.81 -32.32 -8.41
CA GLY A 403 -12.45 -33.63 -7.84
C GLY A 403 -11.18 -34.25 -8.41
N GLU A 404 -10.79 -33.85 -9.63
CA GLU A 404 -9.63 -34.39 -10.37
C GLU A 404 -8.27 -34.00 -9.76
N ARG A 405 -8.23 -32.96 -8.92
CA ARG A 405 -7.01 -32.48 -8.27
C ARG A 405 -7.30 -32.22 -6.79
N PRO A 406 -7.14 -33.24 -5.92
CA PRO A 406 -7.32 -33.05 -4.48
C PRO A 406 -6.27 -32.07 -3.95
N ILE A 407 -6.66 -31.29 -2.95
CA ILE A 407 -5.82 -30.32 -2.24
C ILE A 407 -5.83 -30.65 -0.76
N SER A 408 -4.78 -30.26 -0.04
CA SER A 408 -4.74 -30.40 1.41
C SER A 408 -5.89 -29.65 2.11
N PRO A 409 -6.28 -30.08 3.32
CA PRO A 409 -7.18 -29.32 4.17
C PRO A 409 -6.69 -27.88 4.41
N GLU A 410 -5.39 -27.67 4.53
CA GLU A 410 -4.76 -26.38 4.80
C GLU A 410 -4.89 -25.43 3.61
N MET A 411 -4.64 -25.91 2.39
CA MET A 411 -4.82 -25.13 1.16
C MET A 411 -6.29 -24.77 0.95
N ARG A 412 -7.20 -25.72 1.19
CA ARG A 412 -8.64 -25.47 1.13
C ARG A 412 -9.06 -24.41 2.15
N GLN A 413 -8.60 -24.54 3.39
CA GLN A 413 -8.92 -23.60 4.47
C GLN A 413 -8.44 -22.19 4.13
N PHE A 414 -7.23 -22.04 3.58
CA PHE A 414 -6.70 -20.75 3.14
C PHE A 414 -7.60 -20.09 2.07
N MET A 415 -8.02 -20.85 1.05
CA MET A 415 -8.93 -20.35 0.01
C MET A 415 -10.29 -19.95 0.61
N GLU A 416 -10.82 -20.73 1.54
CA GLU A 416 -12.10 -20.45 2.20
C GLU A 416 -12.04 -19.20 3.08
N ASP A 417 -10.95 -18.99 3.81
CA ASP A 417 -10.71 -17.81 4.66
C ASP A 417 -10.53 -16.52 3.82
N CYS A 418 -9.89 -16.63 2.65
CA CYS A 418 -9.80 -15.54 1.68
C CYS A 418 -11.14 -15.23 0.99
N LEU A 419 -11.93 -16.27 0.65
CA LEU A 419 -13.20 -16.14 -0.09
C LEU A 419 -14.42 -15.97 0.84
N VAL A 420 -14.21 -15.54 2.09
CA VAL A 420 -15.31 -15.11 2.96
C VAL A 420 -16.00 -13.88 2.35
N ARG A 421 -17.32 -14.00 2.10
CA ARG A 421 -18.09 -12.97 1.41
C ARG A 421 -18.25 -11.70 2.24
N LYS A 422 -18.38 -11.85 3.56
CA LYS A 422 -18.46 -10.69 4.46
C LYS A 422 -17.04 -10.17 4.72
N ALA A 423 -16.71 -9.05 4.07
CA ALA A 423 -15.38 -8.44 4.12
C ALA A 423 -14.80 -8.31 5.52
N SER A 424 -15.60 -7.98 6.54
CA SER A 424 -15.12 -7.82 7.92
C SER A 424 -14.66 -9.10 8.62
N HIS A 425 -14.92 -10.29 8.07
CA HIS A 425 -14.44 -11.58 8.62
C HIS A 425 -13.48 -12.28 7.67
N ARG A 426 -13.16 -11.64 6.54
CA ARG A 426 -12.19 -12.17 5.61
C ARG A 426 -10.82 -12.11 6.26
N ILE A 427 -9.95 -13.06 5.91
CA ILE A 427 -8.58 -13.12 6.43
C ILE A 427 -7.90 -11.73 6.44
N CYS A 428 -7.14 -11.45 7.50
CA CYS A 428 -6.46 -10.19 7.77
C CYS A 428 -7.38 -8.96 7.98
N SER A 429 -8.68 -9.17 8.15
CA SER A 429 -9.59 -8.06 8.47
C SER A 429 -9.61 -7.69 9.95
N THR A 430 -9.20 -8.60 10.84
CA THR A 430 -9.08 -8.30 12.28
C THR A 430 -7.64 -8.31 12.76
N ASN A 431 -6.78 -9.12 12.13
CA ASN A 431 -5.38 -9.25 12.47
C ASN A 431 -4.56 -9.83 11.30
N GLU A 432 -3.41 -9.23 11.00
CA GLU A 432 -2.49 -9.75 9.96
C GLU A 432 -1.90 -11.13 10.29
N ARG A 433 -1.82 -11.48 11.58
CA ARG A 433 -1.38 -12.82 12.03
C ARG A 433 -2.27 -13.95 11.53
N GLU A 434 -3.52 -13.68 11.18
CA GLU A 434 -4.41 -14.68 10.55
C GLU A 434 -3.78 -15.28 9.27
N PHE A 435 -2.96 -14.50 8.57
CA PHE A 435 -2.19 -14.97 7.41
C PHE A 435 -0.85 -15.57 7.81
N ARG A 436 -0.02 -14.84 8.58
CA ARG A 436 1.35 -15.29 8.91
C ARG A 436 1.40 -16.57 9.74
N ASP A 437 0.42 -16.76 10.62
CA ASP A 437 0.30 -17.94 11.49
C ASP A 437 -0.61 -19.01 10.86
N HIS A 438 -1.02 -18.85 9.60
CA HIS A 438 -1.92 -19.80 8.93
C HIS A 438 -1.23 -21.17 8.75
N PRO A 439 -1.90 -22.30 9.07
CA PRO A 439 -1.31 -23.65 9.01
C PRO A 439 -0.66 -24.00 7.67
N LEU A 440 -1.18 -23.46 6.57
CA LEU A 440 -0.61 -23.64 5.23
C LEU A 440 0.87 -23.24 5.18
N PHE A 441 1.34 -22.25 5.96
CA PHE A 441 2.66 -21.64 5.82
C PHE A 441 3.66 -21.99 6.94
N VAL A 442 3.26 -22.78 7.94
CA VAL A 442 4.05 -23.02 9.16
C VAL A 442 5.44 -23.63 8.91
N GLU A 443 5.59 -24.42 7.85
CA GLU A 443 6.85 -25.12 7.51
C GLU A 443 7.73 -24.39 6.49
N LEU A 444 7.38 -23.17 6.08
CA LEU A 444 8.17 -22.44 5.11
C LEU A 444 9.39 -21.78 5.75
N ASP A 445 10.54 -21.85 5.07
CA ASP A 445 11.72 -21.06 5.40
C ASP A 445 11.50 -19.60 4.97
N PHE A 446 10.93 -18.80 5.87
CA PHE A 446 10.70 -17.37 5.62
C PHE A 446 12.03 -16.64 5.36
N ALA A 447 13.08 -16.94 6.12
CA ALA A 447 14.37 -16.28 5.96
C ALA A 447 14.96 -16.54 4.58
N GLY A 448 14.92 -17.79 4.11
CA GLY A 448 15.35 -18.17 2.78
C GLY A 448 14.50 -17.57 1.67
N LEU A 449 13.18 -17.44 1.86
CA LEU A 449 12.30 -16.74 0.93
C LEU A 449 12.65 -15.25 0.81
N TYR A 450 12.84 -14.58 1.95
CA TYR A 450 13.23 -13.16 1.96
C TYR A 450 14.60 -12.93 1.33
N ALA A 451 15.59 -13.73 1.70
CA ALA A 451 16.95 -13.68 1.18
C ALA A 451 17.07 -14.16 -0.29
N GLY A 452 16.07 -14.90 -0.79
CA GLY A 452 16.13 -15.49 -2.12
C GLY A 452 17.09 -16.68 -2.22
N THR A 453 17.37 -17.34 -1.10
CA THR A 453 18.26 -18.53 -1.03
C THR A 453 17.46 -19.84 -1.04
N HIS A 454 16.14 -19.77 -1.10
CA HIS A 454 15.29 -20.94 -1.25
C HIS A 454 15.41 -21.55 -2.66
N HIS A 455 15.50 -22.88 -2.73
CA HIS A 455 15.64 -23.63 -3.97
C HIS A 455 14.42 -24.53 -4.21
N HIS A 456 13.59 -24.16 -5.18
CA HIS A 456 12.50 -25.00 -5.67
C HIS A 456 12.37 -24.83 -7.18
N GLU A 457 12.72 -25.88 -7.90
CA GLU A 457 12.73 -25.89 -9.35
C GLU A 457 11.34 -26.25 -9.89
N LEU A 458 10.90 -25.47 -10.88
CA LEU A 458 9.69 -25.74 -11.63
C LEU A 458 10.04 -25.51 -13.10
N GLU A 459 10.18 -26.60 -13.85
CA GLU A 459 10.75 -26.59 -15.22
C GLU A 459 9.93 -25.71 -16.19
N SER A 460 8.62 -25.56 -15.99
CA SER A 460 7.80 -24.64 -16.80
C SER A 460 8.20 -23.18 -16.65
N ILE A 461 8.86 -22.78 -15.56
CA ILE A 461 9.40 -21.42 -15.43
C ILE A 461 10.58 -21.25 -16.38
N THR A 462 11.54 -22.17 -16.35
CA THR A 462 12.76 -22.10 -17.17
C THR A 462 12.47 -22.37 -18.64
N ALA A 463 11.45 -23.18 -18.96
CA ALA A 463 10.97 -23.42 -20.32
C ALA A 463 10.39 -22.16 -21.00
N GLU A 464 9.86 -21.20 -20.22
CA GLU A 464 9.34 -19.91 -20.72
C GLU A 464 10.43 -18.82 -20.77
N LEU A 465 11.65 -19.11 -20.29
CA LEU A 465 12.77 -18.19 -20.24
C LEU A 465 13.85 -18.54 -21.30
N GLU A 466 14.66 -17.56 -21.64
CA GLU A 466 15.90 -17.74 -22.41
C GLU A 466 17.10 -17.58 -21.47
N PHE A 467 18.18 -18.33 -21.74
CA PHE A 467 19.44 -18.21 -21.00
C PHE A 467 20.43 -17.39 -21.84
N VAL A 468 20.74 -16.18 -21.39
CA VAL A 468 21.56 -15.19 -22.11
C VAL A 468 22.55 -14.55 -21.14
N ASP A 469 23.83 -14.48 -21.52
CA ASP A 469 24.92 -13.93 -20.70
C ASP A 469 24.97 -14.54 -19.27
N ASP A 470 24.93 -15.87 -19.21
CA ASP A 470 24.94 -16.67 -17.98
C ASP A 470 23.79 -16.36 -16.99
N ARG A 471 22.68 -15.80 -17.49
CA ARG A 471 21.52 -15.45 -16.68
C ARG A 471 20.22 -15.71 -17.42
N TRP A 472 19.17 -16.03 -16.66
CA TRP A 472 17.82 -16.09 -17.20
C TRP A 472 17.31 -14.71 -17.62
N SER A 473 16.51 -14.69 -18.68
CA SER A 473 15.93 -13.49 -19.29
C SER A 473 14.55 -13.83 -19.88
N PRO A 474 13.51 -12.99 -19.71
CA PRO A 474 12.27 -13.14 -20.46
C PRO A 474 12.48 -12.98 -21.97
N PRO A 475 11.82 -13.80 -22.80
CA PRO A 475 11.88 -13.68 -24.25
C PRO A 475 11.25 -12.36 -24.71
N GLY A 476 11.74 -11.84 -25.83
CA GLY A 476 11.20 -10.63 -26.43
C GLY A 476 9.87 -10.89 -27.12
N VAL A 477 9.01 -9.89 -27.19
CA VAL A 477 7.75 -9.97 -27.95
C VAL A 477 7.85 -9.16 -29.24
N LYS A 478 7.23 -9.67 -30.31
CA LYS A 478 7.00 -8.86 -31.52
C LYS A 478 5.76 -7.99 -31.30
N ALA A 479 5.86 -6.70 -31.63
CA ALA A 479 4.68 -5.85 -31.67
C ALA A 479 3.68 -6.39 -32.70
N LYS A 480 2.39 -6.42 -32.37
CA LYS A 480 1.35 -6.76 -33.37
C LYS A 480 1.29 -5.65 -34.42
N GLU A 481 1.17 -5.99 -35.70
CA GLU A 481 1.12 -5.01 -36.81
C GLU A 481 0.05 -3.92 -36.62
N ASP A 482 -1.04 -4.27 -35.92
CA ASP A 482 -2.20 -3.43 -35.62
C ASP A 482 -1.94 -2.46 -34.43
N GLN A 483 -0.89 -2.68 -33.63
CA GLN A 483 -0.49 -1.84 -32.49
C GLN A 483 0.51 -0.77 -32.95
N ARG A 484 0.09 0.11 -33.87
CA ARG A 484 0.90 1.21 -34.44
C ARG A 484 1.36 2.32 -33.45
N VAL A 485 1.15 2.17 -32.15
CA VAL A 485 1.43 3.22 -31.16
C VAL A 485 2.38 2.71 -30.09
N THR A 486 3.56 2.28 -30.51
CA THR A 486 4.61 1.87 -29.60
C THR A 486 5.72 2.90 -29.70
N ILE A 487 5.68 3.93 -28.84
CA ILE A 487 6.79 4.88 -28.73
C ILE A 487 8.02 4.08 -28.31
N GLU A 488 9.16 4.31 -28.96
CA GLU A 488 10.42 3.67 -28.62
C GLU A 488 11.25 4.52 -27.66
N VAL A 489 12.09 3.88 -26.84
CA VAL A 489 12.97 4.57 -25.88
C VAL A 489 13.91 5.53 -26.60
N ASN A 490 14.43 5.14 -27.76
CA ASN A 490 15.39 5.92 -28.54
C ASN A 490 14.76 7.15 -29.23
N GLU A 491 13.43 7.20 -29.35
CA GLU A 491 12.69 8.32 -29.96
C GLU A 491 12.29 9.39 -28.94
N LEU A 492 12.48 9.13 -27.64
CA LEU A 492 12.12 10.05 -26.58
C LEU A 492 13.07 11.24 -26.52
N THR A 493 12.49 12.42 -26.34
CA THR A 493 13.24 13.66 -26.16
C THR A 493 13.08 14.14 -24.72
N ASP A 494 14.21 14.41 -24.07
CA ASP A 494 14.23 15.04 -22.75
C ASP A 494 13.42 16.36 -22.79
N THR A 495 12.66 16.63 -21.74
CA THR A 495 11.93 17.91 -21.57
C THR A 495 12.51 18.69 -20.40
N GLU A 496 12.60 20.01 -20.56
CA GLU A 496 12.99 20.96 -19.51
C GLU A 496 11.84 21.25 -18.53
N ASN A 497 10.61 20.92 -18.92
CA ASN A 497 9.41 21.16 -18.12
C ASN A 497 8.98 19.88 -17.40
N GLN A 498 9.61 19.60 -16.26
CA GLN A 498 9.21 18.47 -15.40
C GLN A 498 8.09 18.86 -14.45
N CYS A 499 7.15 17.93 -14.27
CA CYS A 499 6.14 18.01 -13.24
C CYS A 499 6.65 17.29 -11.99
N ALA A 500 6.77 18.01 -10.86
CA ALA A 500 7.23 17.44 -9.60
C ALA A 500 6.43 16.19 -9.19
N LEU A 501 5.11 16.21 -9.37
CA LEU A 501 4.22 15.11 -8.96
C LEU A 501 4.42 13.82 -9.76
N PHE A 502 4.99 13.94 -10.96
CA PHE A 502 5.29 12.79 -11.81
C PHE A 502 6.78 12.42 -11.78
N THR A 503 7.57 13.10 -10.94
CA THR A 503 9.01 12.95 -10.86
C THR A 503 9.40 12.27 -9.55
N TYR A 504 10.03 11.10 -9.65
CA TYR A 504 10.61 10.38 -8.53
C TYR A 504 11.94 9.74 -8.95
N VAL A 505 12.88 9.66 -8.01
CA VAL A 505 14.11 8.85 -8.16
C VAL A 505 14.45 8.25 -6.82
N SER A 506 14.69 6.93 -6.80
CA SER A 506 15.14 6.26 -5.60
C SER A 506 16.55 6.73 -5.19
N PRO A 507 16.87 6.79 -3.88
CA PRO A 507 18.18 7.24 -3.41
C PRO A 507 19.36 6.48 -4.05
N ALA A 508 19.21 5.16 -4.22
CA ALA A 508 20.22 4.32 -4.88
C ALA A 508 20.41 4.71 -6.37
N PHE A 509 19.33 5.03 -7.08
CA PHE A 509 19.40 5.42 -8.49
C PHE A 509 19.90 6.85 -8.69
N GLN A 510 19.65 7.79 -7.77
CA GLN A 510 20.24 9.13 -7.79
C GLN A 510 21.78 9.06 -7.84
N ASN A 511 22.36 8.14 -7.07
CA ASN A 511 23.81 7.88 -7.09
C ASN A 511 24.28 7.35 -8.45
N CYS A 512 23.48 6.50 -9.11
CA CYS A 512 23.77 6.01 -10.46
C CYS A 512 23.73 7.16 -11.48
N ILE A 513 22.70 8.01 -11.47
CA ILE A 513 22.58 9.17 -12.37
C ILE A 513 23.80 10.09 -12.25
N ARG A 514 24.18 10.46 -11.02
CA ARG A 514 25.33 11.33 -10.76
C ARG A 514 26.65 10.74 -11.27
N LYS A 515 26.85 9.42 -11.13
CA LYS A 515 28.08 8.74 -11.58
C LYS A 515 28.12 8.59 -13.10
N ALA A 516 27.00 8.22 -13.72
CA ALA A 516 26.88 8.09 -15.17
C ALA A 516 27.23 9.41 -15.88
N GLY A 517 26.74 10.54 -15.36
CA GLY A 517 27.05 11.88 -15.90
C GLY A 517 28.52 12.29 -15.76
N ARG A 518 29.20 11.89 -14.67
CA ARG A 518 30.61 12.25 -14.41
C ARG A 518 31.63 11.36 -15.12
N ARG A 519 31.33 10.06 -15.25
CA ARG A 519 32.29 9.03 -15.70
C ARG A 519 32.02 8.48 -17.10
N GLY A 520 30.90 8.85 -17.74
CA GLY A 520 30.51 8.31 -19.05
C GLY A 520 30.09 6.83 -19.02
N GLY A 521 29.83 6.29 -17.82
CA GLY A 521 29.43 4.90 -17.57
C GLY A 521 29.37 4.55 -16.07
N LEU A 522 28.74 3.43 -15.75
CA LEU A 522 28.66 2.86 -14.40
C LEU A 522 29.62 1.67 -14.24
N SER A 523 29.93 1.30 -12.99
CA SER A 523 30.72 0.10 -12.69
C SER A 523 29.83 -1.06 -12.26
N GLN A 524 30.35 -2.30 -12.29
CA GLN A 524 29.62 -3.47 -11.80
C GLN A 524 29.20 -3.31 -10.33
N ARG A 525 30.05 -2.70 -9.49
CA ARG A 525 29.72 -2.40 -8.09
C ARG A 525 28.54 -1.44 -7.94
N ASP A 526 28.37 -0.50 -8.88
CA ASP A 526 27.22 0.42 -8.86
C ASP A 526 25.91 -0.32 -9.18
N ARG A 527 25.98 -1.27 -10.13
CA ARG A 527 24.87 -2.16 -10.45
C ARG A 527 24.52 -3.06 -9.27
N ASP A 528 25.51 -3.73 -8.67
CA ASP A 528 25.27 -4.64 -7.55
C ASP A 528 24.65 -3.88 -6.38
N ALA A 529 25.14 -2.68 -6.05
CA ALA A 529 24.56 -1.85 -4.99
C ALA A 529 23.08 -1.46 -5.24
N LEU A 530 22.65 -1.35 -6.49
CA LEU A 530 21.25 -1.05 -6.84
C LEU A 530 20.36 -2.31 -6.80
N GLU A 531 20.90 -3.45 -7.24
CA GLU A 531 20.20 -4.75 -7.24
C GLU A 531 20.08 -5.34 -5.82
N THR A 532 21.14 -5.24 -5.01
CA THR A 532 21.21 -5.77 -3.64
C THR A 532 20.79 -4.77 -2.58
N ASP A 533 20.47 -3.53 -2.93
CA ASP A 533 19.79 -2.61 -2.01
C ASP A 533 18.56 -3.38 -1.50
N PRO A 534 18.51 -3.77 -0.22
CA PRO A 534 17.51 -4.72 0.26
C PRO A 534 16.08 -4.19 0.10
N GLY A 535 15.94 -2.90 -0.25
CA GLY A 535 14.77 -2.15 0.10
C GLY A 535 14.74 -2.04 1.62
N GLU A 536 13.97 -1.13 2.15
CA GLU A 536 13.74 -1.18 3.59
C GLU A 536 13.14 -2.53 3.94
N SER A 537 13.88 -3.33 4.71
CA SER A 537 13.34 -4.46 5.43
C SER A 537 12.07 -3.98 6.15
N PRO A 538 10.96 -4.74 6.11
CA PRO A 538 9.72 -4.35 6.78
C PRO A 538 9.89 -4.12 8.30
N PHE A 539 11.06 -4.43 8.87
CA PHE A 539 11.34 -4.35 10.30
C PHE A 539 12.45 -3.37 10.74
N ASP A 540 13.25 -2.77 9.83
CA ASP A 540 14.53 -2.16 10.24
C ASP A 540 14.68 -0.63 10.15
N ALA A 541 13.70 0.14 9.66
CA ALA A 541 13.97 1.57 9.43
C ALA A 541 13.95 2.44 10.69
N VAL A 542 13.22 2.05 11.76
CA VAL A 542 13.31 2.72 13.07
C VAL A 542 12.91 1.71 14.15
N ALA A 543 13.74 1.50 15.17
CA ALA A 543 13.30 0.86 16.41
C ALA A 543 12.26 1.79 17.06
N LEU A 544 10.99 1.59 16.73
CA LEU A 544 9.92 2.40 17.30
C LEU A 544 9.57 1.83 18.67
N ASP A 545 9.40 2.72 19.64
CA ASP A 545 8.95 2.35 20.97
C ASP A 545 7.61 1.58 20.85
N PRO A 546 7.50 0.34 21.36
CA PRO A 546 6.24 -0.40 21.33
C PRO A 546 5.15 0.27 22.20
N GLY A 547 5.55 1.18 23.09
CA GLY A 547 4.66 2.02 23.89
C GLY A 547 3.88 3.03 23.06
N TYR A 548 2.82 3.58 23.66
CA TYR A 548 2.08 4.67 23.04
C TYR A 548 2.98 5.91 22.95
N ARG A 549 3.27 6.40 21.74
CA ARG A 549 4.27 7.45 21.50
C ARG A 549 4.07 8.71 22.35
N PHE A 550 2.82 9.09 22.59
CA PHE A 550 2.49 10.29 23.35
C PHE A 550 2.33 10.05 24.85
N GLU A 551 2.64 8.85 25.36
CA GLU A 551 2.52 8.49 26.77
C GLU A 551 3.35 9.41 27.68
N LYS A 552 4.56 9.79 27.24
CA LYS A 552 5.42 10.77 27.94
C LYS A 552 4.80 12.16 28.09
N TYR A 553 3.79 12.51 27.29
CA TYR A 553 3.05 13.77 27.40
C TYR A 553 1.75 13.62 28.18
N THR A 554 1.47 12.45 28.75
CA THR A 554 0.27 12.25 29.54
C THR A 554 0.46 12.70 30.98
N LEU A 555 -0.59 13.30 31.56
CA LEU A 555 -0.61 13.68 32.97
C LEU A 555 -0.79 12.43 33.84
N GLU A 556 0.19 12.11 34.69
CA GLU A 556 0.06 11.09 35.73
C GLU A 556 -1.18 11.36 36.61
N GLN A 557 -1.90 10.30 36.96
CA GLN A 557 -3.13 10.42 37.77
C GLN A 557 -2.90 11.07 39.14
N ASN A 558 -1.68 10.98 39.69
CA ASN A 558 -1.32 11.59 40.97
C ASN A 558 -1.37 13.13 40.93
N THR A 559 -1.10 13.76 39.78
CA THR A 559 -1.20 15.22 39.63
C THR A 559 -2.65 15.70 39.63
N ARG A 560 -3.61 14.87 39.20
CA ARG A 560 -5.06 15.19 39.19
C ARG A 560 -5.67 15.23 40.59
N ARG A 561 -5.22 14.38 41.51
CA ARG A 561 -5.63 14.44 42.93
C ARG A 561 -5.18 15.77 43.56
N ASN A 562 -3.95 16.17 43.28
CA ASN A 562 -3.37 17.42 43.77
C ASN A 562 -4.01 18.67 43.13
N LEU A 563 -4.34 18.65 41.83
CA LEU A 563 -5.06 19.75 41.14
C LEU A 563 -6.52 19.88 41.58
N ARG A 564 -7.22 18.77 41.81
CA ARG A 564 -8.59 18.79 42.36
C ARG A 564 -8.59 19.24 43.82
N GLN A 565 -7.64 18.79 44.65
CA GLN A 565 -7.48 19.27 46.02
C GLN A 565 -7.09 20.76 46.06
N ARG A 566 -6.21 21.24 45.18
CA ARG A 566 -5.86 22.67 45.05
C ARG A 566 -7.04 23.54 44.57
N ARG A 567 -7.90 23.02 43.68
CA ARG A 567 -9.14 23.73 43.27
C ARG A 567 -10.22 23.72 44.35
N ARG A 568 -10.24 22.72 45.24
CA ARG A 568 -11.15 22.66 46.40
C ARG A 568 -10.70 23.64 47.49
N ARG A 569 -9.39 23.68 47.80
CA ARG A 569 -8.75 24.63 48.74
C ARG A 569 -8.70 26.09 48.28
N ARG A 570 -9.14 26.39 47.05
CA ARG A 570 -9.29 27.76 46.54
C ARG A 570 -10.77 28.19 46.45
N ARG A 571 -11.69 27.29 46.80
CA ARG A 571 -13.15 27.51 46.82
C ARG A 571 -13.72 27.44 48.23
N GLU A 572 -13.05 26.72 49.12
CA GLU A 572 -12.97 27.02 50.57
C GLU A 572 -12.04 28.22 50.77
#